data_AF-A0A9E2L0G6-F1
#
_entry.id   AF-A0A9E2L0G6-F1
#
_cell.length_a   1.000
_cell.length_b   1.000
_cell.length_c   1.000
_cell.angle_alpha   90.00
_cell.angle_beta   90.00
_cell.angle_gamma   90.00
#
_symmetry.space_group_name_H-M   'P 1'
#
loop_
_entity.id
_entity.type
_entity.pdbx_description
1 polymer ?
#
loop_
_entity_poly.entity_id
_entity_poly.type
_entity_poly.pdbx_seq_one_letter_code
_entity_poly.pdbx_strand_id
1 'polypeptide(L)'
;MARNREKKGSLLHQVKTALDEKLAIGESKFEDKKIGATADKIYSWNTYRTYLKHNIYFIQWAKETYQIKSLDEGKKYVNEWLEMREKQGLSAYTVKLETSALMKLYNISSDEIYKSNARYRANIQRSRGEKVRDKHFSEEKHKDLVKFCRATGLRRAELQQLRGTDLIEIDGEPFICVSRGAKGGRHRNIPLAFEKDFIQALMRSKGEEKVFEKVPNGADIHSYRAEFATRLYKKLARDIDSLTKSEKYHCRKDLKGVCYDKKAMLEVSRALGHNRISVIAGHYIRK
;
A
#
# COMPACT_ATOMS: atom_id res chain seq x y z
N MET A 1 16.39 -11.69 51.96
CA MET A 1 16.66 -11.71 50.50
C MET A 1 15.80 -10.66 49.81
N ALA A 2 16.38 -9.52 49.42
CA ALA A 2 15.65 -8.56 48.60
C ALA A 2 15.44 -9.18 47.22
N ARG A 3 14.20 -9.46 46.83
CA ARG A 3 13.88 -9.87 45.47
C ARG A 3 14.31 -8.71 44.57
N ASN A 4 15.32 -8.93 43.73
CA ASN A 4 15.70 -8.00 42.67
C ASN A 4 14.47 -7.82 41.77
N ARG A 5 13.67 -6.78 42.03
CA ARG A 5 12.56 -6.40 41.15
C ARG A 5 13.19 -5.83 39.90
N GLU A 6 13.20 -6.64 38.85
CA GLU A 6 13.56 -6.21 37.51
C GLU A 6 12.72 -4.97 37.17
N LYS A 7 13.37 -3.82 36.96
CA LYS A 7 12.67 -2.58 36.63
C LYS A 7 12.14 -2.72 35.20
N LYS A 8 10.87 -3.14 35.05
CA LYS A 8 10.19 -3.34 33.75
C LYS A 8 10.09 -2.09 32.86
N GLY A 9 10.56 -0.92 33.31
CA GLY A 9 10.47 0.35 32.58
C GLY A 9 9.03 0.84 32.40
N SER A 10 8.87 1.98 31.71
CA SER A 10 7.55 2.52 31.38
C SER A 10 6.80 1.61 30.40
N LEU A 11 5.46 1.67 30.37
CA LEU A 11 4.66 0.90 29.40
C LEU A 11 5.06 1.21 27.95
N LEU A 12 5.41 2.47 27.64
CA LEU A 12 5.93 2.85 26.33
C LEU A 12 7.26 2.14 26.01
N HIS A 13 8.16 2.07 26.99
CA HIS A 13 9.42 1.34 26.85
C HIS A 13 9.16 -0.15 26.60
N GLN A 14 8.24 -0.77 27.35
CA GLN A 14 7.87 -2.17 27.14
C GLN A 14 7.32 -2.42 25.73
N VAL A 15 6.38 -1.57 25.23
CA VAL A 15 5.86 -1.69 23.85
C VAL A 15 7.01 -1.59 22.83
N LYS A 16 7.91 -0.63 23.02
CA LYS A 16 9.05 -0.41 22.13
C LYS A 16 9.96 -1.62 22.11
N THR A 17 10.39 -2.11 23.28
CA THR A 17 11.25 -3.29 23.41
C THR A 17 10.62 -4.51 22.74
N ALA A 18 9.34 -4.79 23.00
CA ALA A 18 8.64 -5.93 22.40
C ALA A 18 8.50 -5.83 20.86
N LEU A 19 8.48 -4.62 20.29
CA LEU A 19 8.48 -4.43 18.83
C LEU A 19 9.90 -4.40 18.24
N ASP A 20 10.89 -3.93 18.99
CA ASP A 20 12.30 -3.90 18.59
C ASP A 20 12.84 -5.32 18.42
N GLU A 21 12.50 -6.23 19.34
CA GLU A 21 12.81 -7.67 19.25
C GLU A 21 12.24 -8.34 17.99
N LYS A 22 11.25 -7.70 17.36
CA LYS A 22 10.57 -8.19 16.16
C LYS A 22 11.10 -7.54 14.88
N LEU A 23 12.08 -6.64 14.94
CA LEU A 23 12.63 -6.01 13.75
C LEU A 23 13.46 -6.99 12.93
N ALA A 24 13.10 -7.14 11.66
CA ALA A 24 13.76 -8.00 10.67
C ALA A 24 14.13 -7.15 9.43
N ILE A 25 14.78 -6.01 9.67
CA ILE A 25 15.08 -5.03 8.61
C ILE A 25 16.19 -5.60 7.72
N GLY A 26 15.96 -5.60 6.40
CA GLY A 26 16.88 -6.18 5.42
C GLY A 26 16.61 -7.66 5.11
N GLU A 27 15.85 -8.35 5.95
CA GLU A 27 15.46 -9.74 5.71
C GLU A 27 14.38 -9.87 4.62
N SER A 28 14.37 -11.01 3.95
CA SER A 28 13.40 -11.30 2.91
C SER A 28 12.08 -11.79 3.49
N LYS A 29 11.10 -10.88 3.60
CA LYS A 29 9.71 -11.23 3.91
C LYS A 29 9.13 -12.29 2.96
N PHE A 30 9.61 -12.32 1.71
CA PHE A 30 9.11 -13.27 0.72
C PHE A 30 9.52 -14.70 1.07
N GLU A 31 10.77 -14.91 1.49
CA GLU A 31 11.26 -16.22 1.90
C GLU A 31 10.60 -16.68 3.21
N ASP A 32 10.54 -15.82 4.23
CA ASP A 32 9.88 -16.15 5.50
C ASP A 32 8.40 -16.50 5.33
N LYS A 33 7.74 -15.91 4.33
CA LYS A 33 6.34 -16.23 4.04
C LYS A 33 6.17 -17.67 3.51
N LYS A 34 7.17 -18.24 2.83
CA LYS A 34 7.11 -19.62 2.32
C LYS A 34 7.11 -20.65 3.46
N ILE A 35 7.82 -20.32 4.55
CA ILE A 35 7.98 -21.20 5.72
C ILE A 35 7.10 -20.80 6.91
N GLY A 36 6.25 -19.77 6.78
CA GLY A 36 5.35 -19.32 7.84
C GLY A 36 6.01 -18.48 8.96
N ALA A 37 7.29 -18.13 8.85
CA ALA A 37 8.08 -17.45 9.88
C ALA A 37 7.90 -15.91 9.90
N THR A 38 6.65 -15.44 9.74
CA THR A 38 6.36 -13.98 9.67
C THR A 38 5.64 -13.43 10.91
N ALA A 39 5.24 -14.29 11.84
CA ALA A 39 4.42 -13.93 13.00
C ALA A 39 5.18 -13.03 13.99
N ASP A 40 6.49 -13.21 14.09
CA ASP A 40 7.41 -12.54 15.00
C ASP A 40 8.27 -11.46 14.32
N LYS A 41 8.12 -11.23 13.01
CA LYS A 41 8.98 -10.29 12.25
C LYS A 41 8.28 -9.04 11.72
N ILE A 42 9.03 -7.94 11.65
CA ILE A 42 8.67 -6.62 11.11
C ILE A 42 9.77 -6.15 10.16
N TYR A 43 9.49 -6.21 8.87
CA TYR A 43 10.48 -5.98 7.79
C TYR A 43 10.59 -4.53 7.31
N SER A 44 9.91 -3.58 7.96
CA SER A 44 9.91 -2.19 7.50
C SER A 44 9.72 -1.21 8.65
N TRP A 45 10.56 -0.18 8.66
CA TRP A 45 10.45 0.97 9.55
C TRP A 45 9.07 1.65 9.50
N ASN A 46 8.41 1.68 8.35
CA ASN A 46 7.08 2.28 8.26
C ASN A 46 6.03 1.43 8.99
N THR A 47 6.11 0.09 8.87
CA THR A 47 5.26 -0.83 9.62
C THR A 47 5.54 -0.71 11.12
N TYR A 48 6.82 -0.72 11.50
CA TYR A 48 7.26 -0.55 12.89
C TYR A 48 6.67 0.73 13.51
N ARG A 49 6.88 1.90 12.88
CA ARG A 49 6.36 3.18 13.37
C ARG A 49 4.85 3.19 13.49
N THR A 50 4.16 2.57 12.52
CA THR A 50 2.70 2.45 12.54
C THR A 50 2.24 1.57 13.70
N TYR A 51 2.86 0.41 13.89
CA TYR A 51 2.51 -0.51 14.98
C TYR A 51 2.82 0.09 16.34
N LEU A 52 3.99 0.72 16.50
CA LEU A 52 4.37 1.43 17.71
C LEU A 52 3.32 2.47 18.08
N LYS A 53 2.92 3.33 17.13
CA LYS A 53 1.88 4.35 17.33
C LYS A 53 0.55 3.74 17.81
N HIS A 54 0.04 2.74 17.12
CA HIS A 54 -1.26 2.16 17.45
C HIS A 54 -1.25 1.32 18.73
N ASN A 55 -0.13 0.65 19.03
CA ASN A 55 0.06 -0.05 20.29
C ASN A 55 0.18 0.92 21.48
N ILE A 56 0.77 2.11 21.26
CA ILE A 56 0.80 3.17 22.29
C ILE A 56 -0.61 3.68 22.60
N TYR A 57 -1.47 3.88 21.59
CA TYR A 57 -2.86 4.27 21.83
C TYR A 57 -3.59 3.25 22.71
N PHE A 58 -3.43 1.97 22.40
CA PHE A 58 -3.98 0.90 23.21
C PHE A 58 -3.44 0.91 24.65
N ILE A 59 -2.12 0.98 24.83
CA ILE A 59 -1.53 0.86 26.16
C ILE A 59 -1.81 2.07 27.04
N GLN A 60 -1.95 3.27 26.45
CA GLN A 60 -2.37 4.47 27.16
C GLN A 60 -3.80 4.33 27.65
N TRP A 61 -4.73 3.92 26.78
CA TRP A 61 -6.11 3.67 27.16
C TRP A 61 -6.23 2.58 28.24
N ALA A 62 -5.51 1.47 28.10
CA ALA A 62 -5.55 0.39 29.08
C ALA A 62 -4.94 0.81 30.43
N LYS A 63 -3.92 1.68 30.42
CA LYS A 63 -3.37 2.29 31.64
C LYS A 63 -4.38 3.20 32.31
N GLU A 64 -5.06 4.06 31.55
CA GLU A 64 -6.02 5.03 32.08
C GLU A 64 -7.28 4.34 32.63
N THR A 65 -7.78 3.33 31.91
CA THR A 65 -9.03 2.63 32.25
C THR A 65 -8.83 1.57 33.33
N TYR A 66 -7.74 0.80 33.23
CA TYR A 66 -7.52 -0.41 34.04
C TYR A 66 -6.27 -0.36 34.92
N GLN A 67 -5.53 0.75 34.92
CA GLN A 67 -4.34 0.95 35.75
C GLN A 67 -3.29 -0.15 35.61
N ILE A 68 -3.19 -0.75 34.43
CA ILE A 68 -2.20 -1.79 34.14
C ILE A 68 -0.77 -1.30 34.40
N LYS A 69 0.09 -2.20 34.87
CA LYS A 69 1.51 -1.92 35.17
C LYS A 69 2.46 -2.64 34.23
N SER A 70 1.94 -3.55 33.41
CA SER A 70 2.71 -4.35 32.46
C SER A 70 1.96 -4.58 31.15
N LEU A 71 2.69 -4.89 30.07
CA LEU A 71 2.08 -5.35 28.82
C LEU A 71 1.23 -6.60 29.02
N ASP A 72 1.70 -7.56 29.82
CA ASP A 72 1.01 -8.83 30.05
C ASP A 72 -0.41 -8.60 30.62
N GLU A 73 -0.54 -7.68 31.58
CA GLU A 73 -1.84 -7.27 32.12
C GLU A 73 -2.74 -6.62 31.06
N GLY A 74 -2.15 -5.92 30.10
CA GLY A 74 -2.85 -5.30 28.97
C GLY A 74 -3.48 -6.31 28.03
N LYS A 75 -2.88 -7.49 27.84
CA LYS A 75 -3.28 -8.47 26.82
C LYS A 75 -4.78 -8.83 26.85
N LYS A 76 -5.37 -8.98 28.05
CA LYS A 76 -6.79 -9.34 28.21
C LYS A 76 -7.78 -8.27 27.72
N TYR A 77 -7.34 -7.02 27.57
CA TYR A 77 -8.18 -5.91 27.12
C TYR A 77 -8.09 -5.65 25.60
N VAL A 78 -7.33 -6.46 24.85
CA VAL A 78 -7.17 -6.30 23.39
C VAL A 78 -8.51 -6.34 22.64
N ASN A 79 -9.37 -7.30 22.97
CA ASN A 79 -10.63 -7.48 22.27
C ASN A 79 -11.63 -6.35 22.60
N GLU A 80 -11.67 -5.94 23.87
CA GLU A 80 -12.48 -4.80 24.31
C GLU A 80 -12.05 -3.50 23.63
N TRP A 81 -10.75 -3.24 23.54
CA TRP A 81 -10.24 -2.10 22.78
C TRP A 81 -10.71 -2.14 21.33
N LEU A 82 -10.53 -3.25 20.62
CA LEU A 82 -10.91 -3.32 19.20
C LEU A 82 -12.42 -3.14 18.97
N GLU A 83 -13.25 -3.70 19.85
CA GLU A 83 -14.69 -3.50 19.82
C GLU A 83 -15.07 -2.04 20.08
N MET A 84 -14.47 -1.41 21.09
CA MET A 84 -14.68 0.01 21.39
C MET A 84 -14.29 0.90 20.20
N ARG A 85 -13.14 0.64 19.57
CA ARG A 85 -12.64 1.41 18.41
C ARG A 85 -13.58 1.32 17.21
N GLU A 86 -14.22 0.17 17.03
CA GLU A 86 -15.25 -0.01 16.01
C GLU A 86 -16.55 0.74 16.36
N LYS A 87 -17.02 0.64 17.61
CA LYS A 87 -18.19 1.38 18.10
C LYS A 87 -18.02 2.90 18.05
N GLN A 88 -16.79 3.40 18.16
CA GLN A 88 -16.44 4.81 17.96
C GLN A 88 -16.57 5.28 16.49
N GLY A 89 -16.94 4.41 15.55
CA GLY A 89 -17.14 4.75 14.15
C GLY A 89 -15.84 4.90 13.34
N LEU A 90 -14.71 4.39 13.85
CA LEU A 90 -13.47 4.37 13.07
C LEU A 90 -13.62 3.47 11.85
N SER A 91 -12.94 3.86 10.76
CA SER A 91 -13.00 3.08 9.53
C SER A 91 -12.53 1.63 9.76
N ALA A 92 -13.17 0.67 9.08
CA ALA A 92 -12.74 -0.73 9.09
C ALA A 92 -11.26 -0.92 8.70
N TYR A 93 -10.67 0.02 7.94
CA TYR A 93 -9.24 0.01 7.63
C TYR A 93 -8.38 0.33 8.86
N THR A 94 -8.79 1.30 9.67
CA THR A 94 -8.10 1.68 10.91
C THR A 94 -8.20 0.56 11.94
N VAL A 95 -9.39 0.02 12.19
CA VAL A 95 -9.58 -1.06 13.17
C VAL A 95 -8.78 -2.31 12.78
N LYS A 96 -8.75 -2.69 11.49
CA LYS A 96 -7.92 -3.82 11.01
C LYS A 96 -6.42 -3.56 11.14
N LEU A 97 -5.98 -2.31 11.01
CA LEU A 97 -4.58 -1.94 11.25
C LEU A 97 -4.22 -2.10 12.72
N GLU A 98 -5.06 -1.62 13.62
CA GLU A 98 -4.90 -1.79 15.08
C GLU A 98 -4.93 -3.27 15.47
N THR A 99 -5.85 -4.05 14.88
CA THR A 99 -5.89 -5.51 15.03
C THR A 99 -4.53 -6.13 14.68
N SER A 100 -3.96 -5.77 13.53
CA SER A 100 -2.66 -6.32 13.10
C SER A 100 -1.50 -5.89 13.99
N ALA A 101 -1.53 -4.65 14.50
CA ALA A 101 -0.51 -4.13 15.41
C ALA A 101 -0.53 -4.87 16.77
N LEU A 102 -1.73 -5.13 17.31
CA LEU A 102 -1.92 -5.83 18.58
C LEU A 102 -1.62 -7.33 18.47
N MET A 103 -2.04 -7.98 17.38
CA MET A 103 -1.62 -9.36 17.08
C MET A 103 -0.10 -9.47 17.05
N LYS A 104 0.58 -8.51 16.42
CA LYS A 104 2.04 -8.49 16.35
C LYS A 104 2.69 -8.25 17.72
N LEU A 105 2.13 -7.36 18.54
CA LEU A 105 2.65 -7.06 19.88
C LEU A 105 2.55 -8.28 20.80
N TYR A 106 1.36 -8.90 20.86
CA TYR A 106 1.03 -9.95 21.83
C TYR A 106 1.16 -11.38 21.30
N ASN A 107 1.58 -11.53 20.04
CA ASN A 107 1.61 -12.81 19.31
C ASN A 107 0.27 -13.55 19.37
N ILE A 108 -0.84 -12.81 19.22
CA ILE A 108 -2.21 -13.36 19.27
C ILE A 108 -2.55 -13.96 17.90
N SER A 109 -3.12 -15.16 17.91
CA SER A 109 -3.59 -15.83 16.69
C SER A 109 -4.77 -15.08 16.09
N SER A 110 -5.02 -15.25 14.79
CA SER A 110 -6.19 -14.63 14.17
C SER A 110 -7.51 -15.14 14.75
N ASP A 111 -7.52 -16.30 15.41
CA ASP A 111 -8.75 -16.98 15.85
C ASP A 111 -9.24 -16.46 17.20
N GLU A 112 -8.32 -16.03 18.07
CA GLU A 112 -8.62 -15.47 19.39
C GLU A 112 -9.02 -13.98 19.37
N ILE A 113 -8.75 -13.28 18.26
CA ILE A 113 -8.93 -11.82 18.20
C ILE A 113 -10.31 -11.41 17.71
N TYR A 114 -10.81 -10.29 18.24
CA TYR A 114 -12.08 -9.67 17.86
C TYR A 114 -12.22 -9.51 16.34
N LYS A 115 -13.33 -10.00 15.80
CA LYS A 115 -13.61 -10.04 14.36
C LYS A 115 -14.33 -8.78 13.91
N SER A 116 -13.56 -7.69 13.81
CA SER A 116 -14.06 -6.40 13.30
C SER A 116 -14.66 -6.48 11.88
N ASN A 117 -15.51 -5.49 11.58
CA ASN A 117 -16.20 -5.29 10.31
C ASN A 117 -15.32 -5.47 9.08
N ALA A 118 -15.92 -6.01 8.02
CA ALA A 118 -15.25 -6.19 6.75
C ALA A 118 -14.94 -4.85 6.06
N ARG A 119 -13.86 -4.82 5.28
CA ARG A 119 -13.52 -3.67 4.43
C ARG A 119 -14.31 -3.74 3.13
N TYR A 120 -14.94 -2.63 2.75
CA TYR A 120 -15.71 -2.51 1.51
C TYR A 120 -15.08 -1.50 0.56
N ARG A 121 -15.11 -1.79 -0.74
CA ARG A 121 -14.61 -0.89 -1.79
C ARG A 121 -15.37 0.43 -1.79
N ALA A 122 -16.70 0.38 -1.59
CA ALA A 122 -17.56 1.55 -1.52
C ALA A 122 -17.08 2.58 -0.48
N ASN A 123 -16.47 2.12 0.62
CA ASN A 123 -16.01 2.98 1.72
C ASN A 123 -14.61 3.59 1.47
N ILE A 124 -13.96 3.29 0.34
CA ILE A 124 -12.66 3.87 0.01
C ILE A 124 -12.87 5.31 -0.44
N GLN A 125 -12.46 6.26 0.40
CA GLN A 125 -12.52 7.68 0.08
C GLN A 125 -11.22 8.25 -0.48
N ARG A 126 -10.06 7.64 -0.19
CA ARG A 126 -8.75 8.17 -0.60
C ARG A 126 -8.62 8.22 -2.13
N SER A 127 -8.18 9.36 -2.65
CA SER A 127 -7.96 9.60 -4.09
C SER A 127 -9.22 9.34 -4.93
N ARG A 128 -10.40 9.51 -4.34
CA ARG A 128 -11.72 9.48 -4.99
C ARG A 128 -12.49 10.75 -4.63
N GLY A 129 -12.94 11.46 -5.66
CA GLY A 129 -13.51 12.81 -5.54
C GLY A 129 -12.44 13.84 -5.17
N GLU A 130 -12.84 15.11 -5.13
CA GLU A 130 -11.99 16.22 -4.70
C GLU A 130 -11.61 16.08 -3.22
N LYS A 131 -10.34 16.32 -2.88
CA LYS A 131 -9.85 16.36 -1.50
C LYS A 131 -9.31 17.74 -1.15
N VAL A 132 -9.47 18.10 0.13
CA VAL A 132 -8.93 19.35 0.70
C VAL A 132 -7.42 19.50 0.43
N ARG A 133 -6.67 18.40 0.40
CA ARG A 133 -5.24 18.42 0.07
C ARG A 133 -4.91 18.75 -1.38
N ASP A 134 -5.84 18.50 -2.31
CA ASP A 134 -5.64 18.77 -3.73
C ASP A 134 -5.55 20.29 -3.97
N LYS A 135 -6.18 21.09 -3.10
CA LYS A 135 -6.11 22.56 -3.12
C LYS A 135 -4.70 23.13 -2.94
N HIS A 136 -3.78 22.36 -2.37
CA HIS A 136 -2.39 22.79 -2.13
C HIS A 136 -1.41 22.28 -3.20
N PHE A 137 -1.88 21.67 -4.29
CA PHE A 137 -1.06 21.22 -5.39
C PHE A 137 -1.58 21.80 -6.71
N SER A 138 -0.73 22.56 -7.41
CA SER A 138 -1.06 23.08 -8.74
C SER A 138 -0.65 22.07 -9.80
N GLU A 139 -1.62 21.42 -10.45
CA GLU A 139 -1.34 20.53 -11.59
C GLU A 139 -0.67 21.27 -12.73
N GLU A 140 -1.02 22.54 -12.96
CA GLU A 140 -0.46 23.38 -14.02
C GLU A 140 1.04 23.63 -13.82
N LYS A 141 1.45 24.05 -12.60
CA LYS A 141 2.87 24.24 -12.26
C LYS A 141 3.67 22.94 -12.29
N HIS A 142 3.00 21.80 -12.18
CA HIS A 142 3.61 20.48 -12.18
C HIS A 142 3.16 19.62 -13.38
N LYS A 143 2.82 20.27 -14.51
CA LYS A 143 2.21 19.62 -15.67
C LYS A 143 3.00 18.42 -16.19
N ASP A 144 4.32 18.52 -16.23
CA ASP A 144 5.18 17.44 -16.72
C ASP A 144 5.15 16.22 -15.80
N LEU A 145 5.20 16.44 -14.48
CA LEU A 145 5.06 15.35 -13.50
C LEU A 145 3.69 14.67 -13.63
N VAL A 146 2.62 15.46 -13.72
CA VAL A 146 1.25 14.94 -13.85
C VAL A 146 1.10 14.15 -15.14
N LYS A 147 1.52 14.73 -16.27
CA LYS A 147 1.52 14.09 -17.59
C LYS A 147 2.31 12.78 -17.58
N PHE A 148 3.51 12.78 -17.01
CA PHE A 148 4.34 11.60 -16.85
C PHE A 148 3.67 10.51 -16.00
N CYS A 149 3.05 10.88 -14.88
CA CYS A 149 2.32 9.94 -14.03
C CYS A 149 1.13 9.31 -14.75
N ARG A 150 0.34 10.11 -15.48
CA ARG A 150 -0.81 9.67 -16.28
C ARG A 150 -0.41 8.78 -17.46
N ALA A 151 0.84 8.88 -17.92
CA ALA A 151 1.36 8.11 -19.04
C ALA A 151 2.08 6.81 -18.64
N THR A 152 2.64 6.74 -17.43
CA THR A 152 3.48 5.60 -17.00
C THR A 152 2.88 4.77 -15.87
N GLY A 153 1.99 5.36 -15.05
CA GLY A 153 1.44 4.69 -13.88
C GLY A 153 2.51 4.23 -12.89
N LEU A 154 3.60 4.98 -12.71
CA LEU A 154 4.66 4.71 -11.70
C LEU A 154 4.26 5.11 -10.28
N ARG A 155 4.86 4.45 -9.28
CA ARG A 155 4.56 4.71 -7.85
C ARG A 155 5.35 5.93 -7.42
N ARG A 156 4.89 6.62 -6.37
CA ARG A 156 5.63 7.74 -5.78
C ARG A 156 7.10 7.38 -5.47
N ALA A 157 7.33 6.22 -4.86
CA ALA A 157 8.68 5.76 -4.54
C ALA A 157 9.52 5.41 -5.79
N GLU A 158 8.88 4.95 -6.87
CA GLU A 158 9.54 4.68 -8.15
C GLU A 158 9.92 6.02 -8.81
N LEU A 159 9.00 6.98 -8.88
CA LEU A 159 9.23 8.33 -9.42
C LEU A 159 10.35 9.08 -8.69
N GLN A 160 10.43 8.94 -7.35
CA GLN A 160 11.46 9.60 -6.53
C GLN A 160 12.89 9.09 -6.78
N GLN A 161 13.03 7.93 -7.43
CA GLN A 161 14.30 7.27 -7.72
C GLN A 161 14.55 7.10 -9.22
N LEU A 162 13.60 7.49 -10.06
CA LEU A 162 13.68 7.35 -11.51
C LEU A 162 14.73 8.29 -12.07
N ARG A 163 15.62 7.77 -12.92
CA ARG A 163 16.65 8.53 -13.64
C ARG A 163 16.44 8.45 -15.14
N GLY A 164 17.07 9.35 -15.88
CA GLY A 164 17.03 9.32 -17.35
C GLY A 164 17.54 8.00 -17.93
N THR A 165 18.60 7.44 -17.34
CA THR A 165 19.20 6.13 -17.68
C THR A 165 18.29 4.92 -17.42
N ASP A 166 17.15 5.10 -16.75
CA ASP A 166 16.15 4.03 -16.64
C ASP A 166 15.32 3.89 -17.94
N LEU A 167 15.46 4.79 -18.91
CA LEU A 167 14.92 4.62 -20.26
C LEU A 167 15.84 3.66 -21.03
N ILE A 168 15.33 2.47 -21.33
CA ILE A 168 16.05 1.42 -22.06
C ILE A 168 15.32 1.07 -23.35
N GLU A 169 16.01 0.41 -24.26
CA GLU A 169 15.44 -0.14 -25.49
C GLU A 169 15.49 -1.66 -25.43
N ILE A 170 14.37 -2.31 -25.79
CA ILE A 170 14.25 -3.76 -25.90
C ILE A 170 13.59 -4.04 -27.24
N ASP A 171 14.26 -4.79 -28.10
CA ASP A 171 13.77 -5.15 -29.44
C ASP A 171 13.33 -3.92 -30.28
N GLY A 172 14.06 -2.80 -30.17
CA GLY A 172 13.75 -1.55 -30.89
C GLY A 172 12.63 -0.71 -30.27
N GLU A 173 12.02 -1.16 -29.17
CA GLU A 173 10.96 -0.42 -28.47
C GLU A 173 11.47 0.14 -27.13
N PRO A 174 11.08 1.39 -26.76
CA PRO A 174 11.52 1.99 -25.51
C PRO A 174 10.66 1.54 -24.32
N PHE A 175 11.34 1.28 -23.21
CA PHE A 175 10.76 0.90 -21.92
C PHE A 175 11.35 1.75 -20.80
N ILE A 176 10.56 1.90 -19.73
CA ILE A 176 11.10 2.35 -18.43
C ILE A 176 11.44 1.13 -17.60
N CYS A 177 12.72 0.95 -17.29
CA CYS A 177 13.22 -0.05 -16.35
C CYS A 177 12.98 0.41 -14.91
N VAL A 178 11.98 -0.17 -14.25
CA VAL A 178 11.70 0.10 -12.84
C VAL A 178 12.51 -0.85 -11.98
N SER A 179 13.74 -0.45 -11.68
CA SER A 179 14.65 -1.21 -10.81
C SER A 179 14.69 -0.69 -9.37
N ARG A 180 14.41 0.59 -9.16
CA ARG A 180 14.50 1.28 -7.87
C ARG A 180 13.14 1.70 -7.34
N GLY A 181 12.97 1.68 -6.01
CA GLY A 181 11.70 2.02 -5.35
C GLY A 181 10.56 1.04 -5.61
N ALA A 182 10.83 -0.08 -6.31
CA ALA A 182 9.86 -1.11 -6.60
C ALA A 182 9.42 -1.83 -5.31
N LYS A 183 8.13 -1.77 -5.00
CA LYS A 183 7.60 -2.37 -3.79
C LYS A 183 7.81 -3.89 -3.78
N GLY A 184 8.58 -4.36 -2.79
CA GLY A 184 8.89 -5.79 -2.62
C GLY A 184 9.82 -6.35 -3.68
N GLY A 185 10.74 -5.54 -4.23
CA GLY A 185 11.75 -5.99 -5.19
C GLY A 185 11.16 -6.44 -6.53
N ARG A 186 10.01 -5.87 -6.94
CA ARG A 186 9.33 -6.25 -8.18
C ARG A 186 9.81 -5.41 -9.35
N HIS A 187 10.98 -5.75 -9.87
CA HIS A 187 11.55 -5.16 -11.06
C HIS A 187 10.63 -5.40 -12.27
N ARG A 188 10.47 -4.41 -13.15
CA ARG A 188 9.68 -4.54 -14.38
C ARG A 188 10.10 -3.52 -15.42
N ASN A 189 9.95 -3.90 -16.69
CA ASN A 189 10.07 -2.99 -17.82
C ASN A 189 8.67 -2.56 -18.24
N ILE A 190 8.42 -1.25 -18.29
CA ILE A 190 7.11 -0.69 -18.64
C ILE A 190 7.17 -0.16 -20.07
N PRO A 191 6.41 -0.72 -21.01
CA PRO A 191 6.34 -0.18 -22.37
C PRO A 191 5.69 1.21 -22.35
N LEU A 192 6.17 2.11 -23.22
CA LEU A 192 5.63 3.46 -23.35
C LEU A 192 4.32 3.48 -24.15
N ALA A 193 3.22 3.08 -23.49
CA ALA A 193 1.91 2.98 -24.12
C ALA A 193 1.26 4.33 -24.49
N PHE A 194 1.70 5.43 -23.85
CA PHE A 194 1.16 6.78 -23.98
C PHE A 194 2.29 7.82 -23.88
N GLU A 195 2.12 8.99 -24.54
CA GLU A 195 3.05 10.13 -24.47
C GLU A 195 4.53 9.76 -24.76
N LYS A 196 4.75 8.83 -25.70
CA LYS A 196 6.06 8.22 -26.01
C LYS A 196 7.15 9.28 -26.22
N ASP A 197 6.91 10.26 -27.09
CA ASP A 197 7.90 11.28 -27.43
C ASP A 197 8.22 12.21 -26.26
N PHE A 198 7.19 12.64 -25.51
CA PHE A 198 7.35 13.45 -24.31
C PHE A 198 8.19 12.73 -23.25
N ILE A 199 7.89 11.46 -22.97
CA ILE A 199 8.63 10.66 -21.98
C ILE A 199 10.09 10.51 -22.41
N GLN A 200 10.32 10.14 -23.67
CA GLN A 200 11.68 9.95 -24.19
C GLN A 200 12.48 11.24 -24.13
N ALA A 201 11.92 12.36 -24.59
CA ALA A 201 12.59 13.67 -24.54
C ALA A 201 12.92 14.08 -23.09
N LEU A 202 11.97 13.93 -22.17
CA LEU A 202 12.18 14.27 -20.77
C LEU A 202 13.25 13.38 -20.13
N MET A 203 13.21 12.07 -20.33
CA MET A 203 14.17 11.16 -19.70
C MET A 203 15.57 11.31 -20.32
N ARG A 204 15.68 11.43 -21.65
CA ARG A 204 16.97 11.62 -22.33
C ARG A 204 17.65 12.93 -21.90
N SER A 205 16.88 14.00 -21.70
CA SER A 205 17.45 15.28 -21.22
C SER A 205 18.01 15.23 -19.79
N LYS A 206 17.74 14.15 -19.04
CA LYS A 206 18.21 13.98 -17.66
C LYS A 206 19.40 13.06 -17.51
N GLY A 207 19.68 12.17 -18.47
CA GLY A 207 20.82 11.25 -18.40
C GLY A 207 20.89 10.50 -17.06
N GLU A 208 22.01 10.60 -16.35
CA GLU A 208 22.19 9.97 -15.04
C GLU A 208 21.42 10.66 -13.90
N GLU A 209 20.86 11.84 -14.11
CA GLU A 209 20.14 12.57 -13.06
C GLU A 209 18.73 12.02 -12.83
N LYS A 210 18.13 12.43 -11.70
CA LYS A 210 16.73 12.11 -11.43
C LYS A 210 15.83 12.83 -12.42
N VAL A 211 14.84 12.11 -12.96
CA VAL A 211 13.82 12.70 -13.84
C VAL A 211 13.05 13.80 -13.10
N PHE A 212 12.74 13.56 -11.82
CA PHE A 212 12.13 14.53 -10.93
C PHE A 212 12.96 14.68 -9.65
N GLU A 213 13.52 15.86 -9.44
CA GLU A 213 14.26 16.18 -8.20
C GLU A 213 13.39 16.00 -6.95
N LYS A 214 12.13 16.44 -7.06
CA LYS A 214 11.14 16.36 -5.99
C LYS A 214 9.80 15.92 -6.54
N VAL A 215 9.17 14.96 -5.85
CA VAL A 215 7.77 14.57 -6.09
C VAL A 215 6.92 15.14 -4.94
N PRO A 216 6.16 16.24 -5.14
CA PRO A 216 5.44 16.92 -4.06
C PRO A 216 4.46 16.00 -3.34
N ASN A 217 4.37 16.10 -2.01
CA ASN A 217 3.49 15.26 -1.20
C ASN A 217 2.00 15.47 -1.52
N GLY A 218 1.63 16.66 -2.01
CA GLY A 218 0.29 17.01 -2.45
C GLY A 218 -0.14 16.37 -3.77
N ALA A 219 0.80 15.93 -4.62
CA ALA A 219 0.47 15.30 -5.89
C ALA A 219 -0.32 14.00 -5.68
N ASP A 220 -1.51 13.86 -6.26
CA ASP A 220 -2.30 12.63 -6.16
C ASP A 220 -1.83 11.56 -7.16
N ILE A 221 -0.60 11.09 -6.93
CA ILE A 221 0.04 10.02 -7.71
C ILE A 221 -0.87 8.78 -7.79
N HIS A 222 -1.69 8.50 -6.76
CA HIS A 222 -2.58 7.34 -6.82
C HIS A 222 -3.73 7.55 -7.80
N SER A 223 -4.31 8.76 -7.88
CA SER A 223 -5.31 9.08 -8.89
C SER A 223 -4.73 9.03 -10.31
N TYR A 224 -3.58 9.65 -10.56
CA TYR A 224 -2.95 9.63 -11.89
C TYR A 224 -2.61 8.20 -12.36
N ARG A 225 -2.18 7.34 -11.43
CA ARG A 225 -2.00 5.91 -11.70
C ARG A 225 -3.29 5.18 -12.04
N ALA A 226 -4.41 5.55 -11.42
CA ALA A 226 -5.72 4.98 -11.72
C ALA A 226 -6.23 5.42 -13.10
N GLU A 227 -5.95 6.65 -13.50
CA GLU A 227 -6.22 7.15 -14.85
C GLU A 227 -5.40 6.39 -15.90
N PHE A 228 -4.08 6.23 -15.69
CA PHE A 228 -3.24 5.37 -16.54
C PHE A 228 -3.81 3.96 -16.67
N ALA A 229 -4.17 3.32 -15.54
CA ALA A 229 -4.70 1.96 -15.52
C ALA A 229 -6.02 1.85 -16.30
N THR A 230 -6.89 2.86 -16.19
CA THR A 230 -8.17 2.91 -16.90
C THR A 230 -7.96 3.11 -18.40
N ARG A 231 -7.07 4.03 -18.80
CA ARG A 231 -6.72 4.26 -20.22
C ARG A 231 -6.09 3.02 -20.84
N LEU A 232 -5.14 2.39 -20.15
CA LEU A 232 -4.48 1.18 -20.63
C LEU A 232 -5.46 0.02 -20.75
N TYR A 233 -6.36 -0.15 -19.77
CA TYR A 233 -7.42 -1.15 -19.86
C TYR A 233 -8.30 -0.91 -21.09
N LYS A 234 -8.78 0.32 -21.30
CA LYS A 234 -9.63 0.66 -22.47
C LYS A 234 -8.90 0.41 -23.81
N LYS A 235 -7.59 0.64 -23.88
CA LYS A 235 -6.77 0.36 -25.07
C LYS A 235 -6.62 -1.14 -25.35
N LEU A 236 -6.56 -1.98 -24.31
CA LEU A 236 -6.26 -3.41 -24.43
C LEU A 236 -7.51 -4.31 -24.39
N ALA A 237 -8.61 -3.83 -23.82
CA ALA A 237 -9.81 -4.62 -23.61
C ALA A 237 -10.44 -4.99 -24.95
N ARG A 238 -10.71 -6.29 -25.10
CA ARG A 238 -11.56 -6.80 -26.18
C ARG A 238 -13.01 -6.49 -25.86
N ASP A 239 -13.86 -6.53 -26.89
CA ASP A 239 -15.30 -6.43 -26.71
C ASP A 239 -15.78 -7.53 -25.74
N ILE A 240 -16.48 -7.12 -24.68
CA ILE A 240 -16.94 -8.02 -23.64
C ILE A 240 -17.91 -9.05 -24.21
N ASP A 241 -18.74 -8.69 -25.19
CA ASP A 241 -19.74 -9.63 -25.72
C ASP A 241 -19.11 -10.75 -26.54
N SER A 242 -17.92 -10.51 -27.12
CA SER A 242 -17.11 -11.53 -27.78
C SER A 242 -16.43 -12.54 -26.84
N LEU A 243 -16.40 -12.28 -25.52
CA LEU A 243 -15.64 -13.10 -24.57
C LEU A 243 -16.44 -14.24 -23.96
N THR A 244 -15.76 -15.35 -23.71
CA THR A 244 -16.31 -16.45 -22.92
C THR A 244 -16.43 -16.09 -21.43
N LYS A 245 -17.27 -16.82 -20.68
CA LYS A 245 -17.44 -16.62 -19.23
C LYS A 245 -16.13 -16.76 -18.44
N SER A 246 -15.24 -17.65 -18.88
CA SER A 246 -13.94 -17.87 -18.21
C SER A 246 -12.98 -16.70 -18.42
N GLU A 247 -13.11 -15.96 -19.53
CA GLU A 247 -12.31 -14.77 -19.84
C GLU A 247 -12.83 -13.50 -19.15
N LYS A 248 -14.08 -13.51 -18.67
CA LYS A 248 -14.70 -12.39 -17.97
C LYS A 248 -14.39 -12.39 -16.48
N TYR A 249 -14.00 -11.22 -15.95
CA TYR A 249 -13.98 -10.95 -14.52
C TYR A 249 -15.31 -10.32 -14.12
N HIS A 250 -16.11 -11.05 -13.35
CA HIS A 250 -17.39 -10.56 -12.84
C HIS A 250 -17.19 -9.87 -11.50
N CYS A 251 -17.46 -8.56 -11.47
CA CYS A 251 -17.44 -7.80 -10.24
C CYS A 251 -18.58 -8.19 -9.29
N ARG A 252 -18.38 -7.96 -8.00
CA ARG A 252 -19.32 -8.28 -6.92
C ARG A 252 -19.62 -7.03 -6.09
N LYS A 253 -20.59 -7.13 -5.18
CA LYS A 253 -20.99 -6.06 -4.24
C LYS A 253 -21.35 -4.75 -4.97
N ASP A 254 -20.70 -3.64 -4.64
CA ASP A 254 -20.94 -2.30 -5.18
C ASP A 254 -20.71 -2.19 -6.70
N LEU A 255 -20.04 -3.17 -7.29
CA LEU A 255 -19.81 -3.26 -8.73
C LEU A 255 -20.54 -4.46 -9.38
N LYS A 256 -21.56 -5.04 -8.73
CA LYS A 256 -22.36 -6.14 -9.32
C LYS A 256 -22.89 -5.71 -10.69
N GLY A 257 -22.76 -6.59 -11.69
CA GLY A 257 -23.14 -6.34 -13.08
C GLY A 257 -22.02 -5.80 -13.96
N VAL A 258 -20.94 -5.27 -13.38
CA VAL A 258 -19.75 -4.85 -14.15
C VAL A 258 -18.90 -6.07 -14.51
N CYS A 259 -18.49 -6.16 -15.77
CA CYS A 259 -17.61 -7.19 -16.29
C CYS A 259 -16.38 -6.57 -16.94
N TYR A 260 -15.24 -7.25 -16.80
CA TYR A 260 -13.97 -6.84 -17.41
C TYR A 260 -13.28 -8.01 -18.12
N ASP A 261 -12.48 -7.72 -19.14
CA ASP A 261 -11.60 -8.68 -19.82
C ASP A 261 -10.41 -9.03 -18.93
N LYS A 262 -10.31 -10.29 -18.48
CA LYS A 262 -9.22 -10.76 -17.62
C LYS A 262 -7.84 -10.58 -18.25
N LYS A 263 -7.69 -10.73 -19.57
CA LYS A 263 -6.38 -10.61 -20.24
C LYS A 263 -5.90 -9.16 -20.15
N ALA A 264 -6.74 -8.21 -20.54
CA ALA A 264 -6.44 -6.78 -20.40
C ALA A 264 -6.19 -6.37 -18.94
N MET A 265 -6.99 -6.87 -17.99
CA MET A 265 -6.75 -6.62 -16.56
C MET A 265 -5.39 -7.13 -16.07
N LEU A 266 -4.93 -8.28 -16.57
CA LEU A 266 -3.64 -8.85 -16.18
C LEU A 266 -2.49 -8.00 -16.69
N GLU A 267 -2.56 -7.52 -17.93
CA GLU A 267 -1.56 -6.61 -18.50
C GLU A 267 -1.50 -5.29 -17.73
N VAL A 268 -2.66 -4.69 -17.41
CA VAL A 268 -2.71 -3.49 -16.55
C VAL A 268 -2.16 -3.78 -15.15
N SER A 269 -2.44 -4.96 -14.60
CA SER A 269 -1.89 -5.38 -13.30
C SER A 269 -0.37 -5.37 -13.34
N ARG A 270 0.24 -6.00 -14.36
CA ARG A 270 1.69 -6.11 -14.54
C ARG A 270 2.32 -4.75 -14.74
N ALA A 271 1.75 -3.89 -15.59
CA ALA A 271 2.22 -2.52 -15.82
C ALA A 271 2.28 -1.69 -14.51
N LEU A 272 1.27 -1.85 -13.63
CA LEU A 272 1.25 -1.20 -12.32
C LEU A 272 2.13 -1.88 -11.25
N GLY A 273 2.81 -2.98 -11.58
CA GLY A 273 3.66 -3.77 -10.68
C GLY A 273 2.86 -4.60 -9.67
N HIS A 274 1.74 -5.18 -10.10
CA HIS A 274 0.90 -6.13 -9.36
C HIS A 274 0.72 -7.42 -10.18
N ASN A 275 0.33 -8.53 -9.55
CA ASN A 275 -0.01 -9.79 -10.25
C ASN A 275 -1.45 -10.25 -9.96
N ARG A 276 -2.35 -9.33 -9.61
CA ARG A 276 -3.71 -9.68 -9.16
C ARG A 276 -4.73 -8.75 -9.81
N ILE A 277 -5.53 -9.30 -10.72
CA ILE A 277 -6.59 -8.57 -11.41
C ILE A 277 -7.64 -7.99 -10.45
N SER A 278 -7.91 -8.64 -9.31
CA SER A 278 -8.85 -8.13 -8.29
C SER A 278 -8.40 -6.80 -7.67
N VAL A 279 -7.09 -6.54 -7.61
CA VAL A 279 -6.55 -5.23 -7.17
C VAL A 279 -6.89 -4.15 -8.18
N ILE A 280 -6.86 -4.49 -9.47
CA ILE A 280 -7.12 -3.56 -10.57
C ILE A 280 -8.59 -3.17 -10.61
N ALA A 281 -9.52 -4.12 -10.58
CA ALA A 281 -10.95 -3.84 -10.43
C ALA A 281 -11.28 -3.10 -9.11
N GLY A 282 -10.62 -3.50 -8.02
CA GLY A 282 -10.92 -3.00 -6.68
C GLY A 282 -10.41 -1.58 -6.39
N HIS A 283 -9.35 -1.13 -7.07
CA HIS A 283 -8.66 0.13 -6.70
C HIS A 283 -8.32 1.05 -7.87
N TYR A 284 -8.19 0.55 -9.10
CA TYR A 284 -7.58 1.33 -10.19
C TYR A 284 -8.53 1.61 -11.34
N ILE A 285 -9.14 0.59 -11.96
CA ILE A 285 -10.08 0.83 -13.07
C ILE A 285 -11.30 1.57 -12.53
N ARG A 286 -11.61 2.69 -13.15
CA ARG A 286 -12.81 3.49 -12.93
C ARG A 286 -13.72 3.33 -14.14
N LYS A 287 -15.04 3.47 -13.93
CA LYS A 287 -15.98 3.59 -15.05
C LYS A 287 -15.68 4.89 -15.79
#